data_AF-A0A7S4S656-F1
#
_entry.id   AF-A0A7S4S656-F1
#
_cell.length_a   1.000
_cell.length_b   1.000
_cell.length_c   1.000
_cell.angle_alpha   90.00
_cell.angle_beta   90.00
_cell.angle_gamma   90.00
#
_symmetry.space_group_name_H-M   'P 1'
#
loop_
_entity.id
_entity.type
_entity.pdbx_description
1 polymer ?
#
loop_
_entity_poly.entity_id
_entity_poly.type
_entity_poly.pdbx_seq_one_letter_code
_entity_poly.pdbx_strand_id
1 'polypeptide(L)'
;TTAATTRENKMDQLLTVLIQTSPIPSHPSTALLEALFKSFQRVDGLLESQIIILCDGCEEICANNKEEKENNKHGKVTSDTASRYRQHIQNLKDALHQKIAASPFAPKENG
;
A
#
# COMPACT_ATOMS: atom_id res chain seq x y z
N THR A 1 33.16 33.42 5.38
CA THR A 1 33.02 31.96 5.59
C THR A 1 31.56 31.66 5.83
N THR A 2 30.82 31.43 4.74
CA THR A 2 29.36 31.31 4.77
C THR A 2 29.04 29.83 4.87
N ALA A 3 28.57 29.38 6.03
CA ALA A 3 28.07 28.02 6.21
C ALA A 3 26.88 27.86 5.26
N ALA A 4 27.08 27.10 4.18
CA ALA A 4 26.00 26.59 3.37
C ALA A 4 25.19 25.66 4.27
N THR A 5 24.07 26.15 4.78
CA THR A 5 23.08 25.32 5.46
C THR A 5 22.57 24.32 4.43
N THR A 6 23.18 23.13 4.41
CA THR A 6 22.61 21.95 3.77
C THR A 6 21.23 21.76 4.40
N ARG A 7 20.17 22.19 3.71
CA ARG A 7 18.83 21.72 4.02
C ARG A 7 18.88 20.23 3.69
N GLU A 8 19.12 19.40 4.70
CA GLU A 8 18.78 17.99 4.61
C GLU A 8 17.29 17.96 4.28
N ASN A 9 16.96 17.70 3.01
CA ASN A 9 15.58 17.48 2.58
C ASN A 9 15.12 16.15 3.17
N LYS A 10 14.80 16.17 4.46
CA LYS A 10 14.20 15.07 5.17
C LYS A 10 12.71 15.07 4.90
N MET A 11 12.35 14.76 3.65
CA MET A 11 10.96 14.62 3.22
C MET A 11 10.21 13.59 4.09
N ASP A 12 10.94 12.61 4.63
CA ASP A 12 10.51 11.64 5.66
C ASP A 12 9.96 12.27 6.95
N GLN A 13 10.35 13.51 7.27
CA GLN A 13 9.89 14.24 8.46
C GLN A 13 8.83 15.30 8.14
N LEU A 14 8.62 15.63 6.86
CA LEU A 14 7.75 16.73 6.44
C LEU A 14 6.48 16.24 5.74
N LEU A 15 6.48 15.02 5.19
CA LEU A 15 5.38 14.48 4.42
C LEU A 15 5.12 13.01 4.78
N THR A 16 3.86 12.71 5.06
CA THR A 16 3.34 11.34 5.12
C THR A 16 2.37 11.13 3.96
N VAL A 17 2.59 10.08 3.17
CA VAL A 17 1.70 9.68 2.09
C VAL A 17 0.84 8.51 2.55
N LEU A 18 -0.46 8.73 2.64
CA LEU A 18 -1.42 7.67 2.94
C LEU A 18 -2.03 7.16 1.64
N ILE A 19 -1.89 5.87 1.38
CA ILE A 19 -2.47 5.19 0.23
C ILE A 19 -3.51 4.20 0.75
N GLN A 20 -4.79 4.49 0.50
CA GLN A 20 -5.87 3.60 0.88
C GLN A 20 -6.25 2.70 -0.29
N THR A 21 -6.38 1.39 -0.02
CA THR A 21 -6.90 0.41 -0.97
C THR A 21 -8.06 -0.36 -0.36
N SER A 22 -9.18 -0.39 -1.09
CA SER A 22 -10.41 -1.10 -0.75
C SER A 22 -10.65 -2.24 -1.73
N PRO A 23 -11.54 -3.20 -1.42
CA PRO A 23 -11.87 -4.26 -2.36
C PRO A 23 -12.35 -3.71 -3.71
N ILE A 24 -11.58 -3.99 -4.76
CA ILE A 24 -11.92 -3.61 -6.14
C ILE A 24 -11.80 -4.81 -7.08
N PRO A 25 -12.51 -4.80 -8.22
CA PRO A 25 -12.51 -5.93 -9.15
C PRO A 25 -11.14 -6.32 -9.72
N SER A 26 -10.18 -5.38 -9.76
CA SER A 26 -8.83 -5.64 -10.27
C SER A 26 -7.93 -6.39 -9.29
N HIS A 27 -8.34 -6.59 -8.04
CA HIS A 27 -7.63 -7.48 -7.13
C HIS A 27 -7.68 -8.92 -7.65
N PRO A 28 -6.60 -9.71 -7.50
CA PRO A 28 -5.48 -9.53 -6.58
C PRO A 28 -4.29 -8.69 -7.09
N SER A 29 -4.39 -8.10 -8.30
CA SER A 29 -3.27 -7.41 -8.94
C SER A 29 -2.74 -6.24 -8.11
N THR A 30 -1.42 -6.09 -8.07
CA THR A 30 -0.68 -4.96 -7.45
C THR A 30 -0.23 -3.91 -8.46
N ALA A 31 -0.53 -4.09 -9.75
CA ALA A 31 -0.01 -3.28 -10.85
C ALA A 31 -0.30 -1.77 -10.70
N LEU A 32 -1.44 -1.40 -10.11
CA LEU A 32 -1.78 0.01 -9.85
C LEU A 32 -0.82 0.64 -8.84
N LEU A 33 -0.51 -0.07 -7.74
CA LEU A 33 0.43 0.40 -6.74
C LEU A 33 1.86 0.44 -7.30
N GLU A 34 2.24 -0.55 -8.11
CA GLU A 34 3.54 -0.52 -8.81
C GLU A 34 3.67 0.68 -9.74
N ALA A 35 2.63 0.98 -10.52
CA ALA A 35 2.60 2.16 -11.38
C ALA A 35 2.64 3.46 -10.58
N LEU A 36 1.93 3.52 -9.45
CA LEU A 36 1.94 4.66 -8.53
C LEU A 36 3.35 4.89 -7.96
N PHE A 37 4.01 3.86 -7.44
CA PHE A 37 5.37 3.99 -6.91
C PHE A 37 6.39 4.33 -8.00
N LYS A 38 6.22 3.81 -9.22
CA LYS A 38 7.02 4.23 -10.37
C LYS A 38 6.81 5.72 -10.71
N SER A 39 5.61 6.26 -10.48
CA SER A 39 5.36 7.70 -10.66
C SER A 39 6.06 8.54 -9.57
N PHE A 40 6.20 8.03 -8.35
CA PHE A 40 6.88 8.75 -7.26
C PHE A 40 8.38 8.96 -7.53
N GLN A 41 9.00 8.10 -8.34
CA GLN A 41 10.39 8.28 -8.80
C GLN A 41 10.60 9.57 -9.60
N ARG A 42 9.53 10.24 -10.04
CA ARG A 42 9.62 11.52 -10.77
C ARG A 42 9.73 12.74 -9.85
N VAL A 43 9.63 12.56 -8.53
CA VAL A 43 9.68 13.62 -7.54
C VAL A 43 10.76 13.28 -6.51
N ASP A 44 11.80 14.12 -6.45
CA ASP A 44 12.92 13.92 -5.53
C ASP A 44 12.45 13.89 -4.07
N GLY A 45 12.84 12.86 -3.33
CA GLY A 45 12.52 12.72 -1.91
C GLY A 45 11.14 12.09 -1.62
N LEU A 46 10.28 11.88 -2.63
CA LEU A 46 8.91 11.40 -2.38
C LEU A 46 8.87 9.92 -1.98
N LEU A 47 9.78 9.09 -2.50
CA LEU A 47 9.85 7.67 -2.11
C LEU A 47 10.44 7.47 -0.70
N GLU A 48 11.21 8.44 -0.25
CA GLU A 48 11.82 8.50 1.09
C GLU A 48 10.84 9.02 2.14
N SER A 49 9.74 9.65 1.72
CA SER A 49 8.67 10.08 2.62
C SER A 49 8.06 8.90 3.39
N GLN A 50 7.35 9.19 4.49
CA GLN A 50 6.66 8.14 5.22
C GLN A 50 5.43 7.67 4.43
N ILE A 51 5.53 6.51 3.77
CA ILE A 51 4.42 5.94 2.99
C ILE A 51 3.70 4.87 3.82
N ILE A 52 2.40 5.03 4.02
CA ILE A 52 1.54 4.09 4.74
C ILE A 52 0.45 3.58 3.80
N ILE A 53 0.39 2.25 3.59
CA ILE A 53 -0.68 1.62 2.81
C ILE A 53 -1.76 1.10 3.77
N LEU A 54 -2.95 1.68 3.68
CA LEU A 54 -4.13 1.27 4.43
C LEU A 54 -4.93 0.28 3.58
N CYS A 55 -5.17 -0.90 4.13
CA CYS A 55 -6.03 -1.91 3.51
C CYS A 55 -7.36 -1.95 4.26
N ASP A 56 -8.41 -1.42 3.63
CA ASP A 56 -9.75 -1.41 4.19
C ASP A 56 -10.28 -2.85 4.37
N GLY A 57 -10.76 -3.21 5.55
CA GLY A 57 -11.44 -4.50 5.72
C GLY A 57 -12.65 -4.66 4.79
N CYS A 58 -13.13 -5.88 4.63
CA CYS A 58 -14.32 -6.17 3.83
C CYS A 58 -15.29 -7.10 4.58
N GLU A 59 -16.58 -6.88 4.35
CA GLU A 59 -17.67 -7.72 4.83
C GLU A 59 -18.08 -8.68 3.69
N GLU A 60 -17.98 -9.97 3.95
CA GLU A 60 -18.45 -10.99 3.00
C GLU A 60 -19.97 -11.10 3.04
N ILE A 61 -20.60 -10.95 1.87
CA ILE A 61 -22.03 -11.14 1.66
C ILE A 61 -22.31 -12.46 0.94
N CYS A 62 -23.47 -13.06 1.23
CA CYS A 62 -23.88 -14.32 0.63
C CYS A 62 -24.51 -14.06 -0.74
N ALA A 63 -23.79 -14.39 -1.81
CA ALA A 63 -24.25 -14.20 -3.20
C ALA A 63 -25.59 -14.88 -3.54
N ASN A 64 -26.04 -15.84 -2.71
CA ASN A 64 -27.30 -16.56 -2.90
C ASN A 64 -28.53 -15.76 -2.43
N ASN A 65 -28.35 -14.70 -1.64
CA ASN A 65 -29.43 -13.78 -1.25
C ASN A 65 -29.61 -12.72 -2.33
N LYS A 66 -30.73 -12.76 -3.07
CA LYS A 66 -31.05 -11.76 -4.11
C LYS A 66 -31.16 -10.31 -3.59
N GLU A 67 -31.30 -10.15 -2.27
CA GLU A 67 -31.37 -8.86 -1.59
C GLU A 67 -29.98 -8.28 -1.28
N GLU A 68 -28.93 -9.10 -1.22
CA GLU A 68 -27.56 -8.68 -0.96
C GLU A 68 -26.81 -8.48 -2.28
N LYS A 69 -26.53 -7.22 -2.62
CA LYS A 69 -25.71 -6.86 -3.79
C LYS A 69 -24.34 -6.39 -3.35
N GLU A 70 -23.32 -6.70 -4.14
CA GLU A 70 -21.98 -6.14 -3.94
C GLU A 70 -22.04 -4.61 -3.92
N ASN A 71 -21.40 -4.04 -2.90
CA ASN A 71 -21.25 -2.62 -2.73
C ASN A 71 -19.84 -2.34 -2.22
N ASN A 72 -18.89 -2.34 -3.15
CA ASN A 72 -17.47 -2.14 -2.89
C ASN A 72 -17.19 -0.84 -2.10
N LYS A 73 -18.03 0.20 -2.29
CA LYS A 73 -17.91 1.47 -1.55
C LYS A 73 -18.16 1.34 -0.05
N HIS A 74 -18.88 0.31 0.38
CA HIS A 74 -19.18 0.02 1.78
C HIS A 74 -18.50 -1.27 2.26
N GLY A 75 -17.53 -1.80 1.48
CA GLY A 75 -16.81 -3.02 1.82
C GLY A 75 -17.64 -4.30 1.74
N LYS A 76 -18.89 -4.27 1.26
CA LYS A 76 -19.75 -5.45 1.09
C LYS A 76 -19.43 -6.14 -0.21
N VAL A 77 -18.85 -7.33 -0.13
CA VAL A 77 -18.28 -8.04 -1.28
C VAL A 77 -18.66 -9.51 -1.28
N THR A 78 -18.72 -10.13 -2.45
CA THR A 78 -18.85 -11.60 -2.51
C THR A 78 -17.61 -12.28 -1.92
N SER A 79 -17.76 -13.55 -1.55
CA SER A 79 -16.63 -14.35 -1.07
C SER A 79 -15.47 -14.44 -2.08
N ASP A 80 -15.77 -14.45 -3.39
CA ASP A 80 -14.75 -14.41 -4.44
C ASP A 80 -13.97 -13.08 -4.42
N THR A 81 -14.67 -11.94 -4.40
CA THR A 81 -14.03 -10.62 -4.30
C THR A 81 -13.24 -10.46 -3.00
N ALA A 82 -13.76 -10.94 -1.86
CA ALA A 82 -13.05 -10.94 -0.59
C ALA A 82 -11.77 -11.78 -0.62
N SER A 83 -11.84 -12.96 -1.23
CA SER A 83 -10.68 -13.85 -1.42
C SER A 83 -9.59 -13.17 -2.26
N ARG A 84 -9.98 -12.59 -3.41
CA ARG A 84 -9.05 -11.83 -4.26
C ARG A 84 -8.45 -10.63 -3.53
N TYR A 85 -9.23 -9.94 -2.71
CA TYR A 85 -8.72 -8.82 -1.92
C TYR A 85 -7.74 -9.26 -0.84
N ARG A 86 -8.03 -10.34 -0.10
CA ARG A 86 -7.07 -10.92 0.85
C ARG A 86 -5.78 -11.35 0.17
N GLN A 87 -5.87 -11.93 -1.03
CA GLN A 87 -4.70 -12.28 -1.84
C GLN A 87 -3.92 -11.02 -2.25
N HIS A 88 -4.59 -9.91 -2.59
CA HIS A 88 -3.91 -8.63 -2.84
C HIS A 88 -3.11 -8.17 -1.62
N ILE A 89 -3.71 -8.19 -0.43
CA ILE A 89 -3.01 -7.82 0.82
C ILE A 89 -1.80 -8.72 1.04
N GLN A 90 -1.92 -10.02 0.78
CA GLN A 90 -0.79 -10.95 0.90
C GLN A 90 0.32 -10.62 -0.10
N ASN A 91 -0.01 -10.38 -1.36
CA ASN A 91 0.96 -9.97 -2.39
C ASN A 91 1.71 -8.69 -1.99
N LEU A 92 1.01 -7.72 -1.37
CA LEU A 92 1.64 -6.50 -0.87
C LEU A 92 2.61 -6.77 0.29
N LYS A 93 2.23 -7.63 1.24
CA LYS A 93 3.12 -8.03 2.34
C LYS A 93 4.37 -8.73 1.81
N ASP A 94 4.21 -9.63 0.86
CA ASP A 94 5.33 -10.36 0.26
C ASP A 94 6.28 -9.42 -0.49
N ALA A 95 5.74 -8.47 -1.26
CA ALA A 95 6.53 -7.44 -1.95
C ALA A 95 7.28 -6.53 -0.96
N LEU A 96 6.66 -6.16 0.17
CA LEU A 96 7.30 -5.39 1.23
C LEU A 96 8.43 -6.17 1.90
N HIS A 97 8.20 -7.43 2.26
CA HIS A 97 9.23 -8.29 2.85
C HIS A 97 10.43 -8.47 1.92
N GLN A 98 10.20 -8.68 0.62
CA GLN A 98 11.28 -8.76 -0.36
C GLN A 98 12.08 -7.46 -0.45
N LYS A 99 11.41 -6.30 -0.43
CA LYS A 99 12.08 -4.99 -0.43
C LYS A 99 12.88 -4.73 0.84
N ILE A 100 12.35 -5.10 2.01
CA ILE A 100 13.06 -4.96 3.29
C ILE A 100 14.28 -5.88 3.31
N ALA A 101 14.13 -7.13 2.87
CA ALA A 101 15.23 -8.10 2.80
C ALA A 101 16.33 -7.69 1.79
N ALA A 102 15.94 -7.02 0.70
CA ALA A 102 16.86 -6.49 -0.31
C ALA A 102 17.47 -5.12 0.06
N SER A 103 17.00 -4.47 1.14
CA SER A 103 17.51 -3.18 1.59
C SER A 103 18.69 -3.37 2.55
N PRO A 104 19.78 -2.57 2.45
CA PRO A 104 20.88 -2.60 3.42
C PRO A 104 20.47 -2.16 4.84
N PHE A 105 19.22 -1.73 5.02
CA PHE A 105 18.59 -1.33 6.28
C PHE A 105 17.79 -2.45 6.97
N ALA A 106 18.02 -3.72 6.65
CA ALA A 106 17.51 -4.82 7.47
C ALA A 106 17.90 -4.57 8.95
N PRO A 107 16.94 -4.56 9.90
CA PRO A 107 17.27 -4.43 11.31
C PRO A 107 18.25 -5.55 11.66
N LYS A 108 19.46 -5.19 12.09
CA LYS A 108 20.37 -6.18 12.66
C LYS A 108 19.70 -6.70 13.91
N GLU A 109 19.52 -8.02 14.02
CA GLU A 109 18.78 -8.67 15.11
C GLU A 109 19.39 -8.51 16.52
N ASN A 110 20.43 -7.68 16.67
CA ASN A 110 21.08 -7.42 17.94
C ASN A 110 21.12 -5.92 18.20
N GLY A 111 20.10 -5.44 18.92
CA GLY A 111 20.20 -4.24 19.76
C GLY A 111 20.42 -4.67 21.19
#